data_AF-A0A2E2CV31-F1
#
_entry.id   AF-A0A2E2CV31-F1
#
_cell.length_a   1.000
_cell.length_b   1.000
_cell.length_c   1.000
_cell.angle_alpha   90.00
_cell.angle_beta   90.00
_cell.angle_gamma   90.00
#
_symmetry.space_group_name_H-M   'P 1'
#
loop_
_entity.id
_entity.type
_entity.pdbx_description
1 polymer ?
#
loop_
_entity_poly.entity_id
_entity_poly.type
_entity_poly.pdbx_seq_one_letter_code
_entity_poly.pdbx_strand_id
1 'polypeptide(L)'
;MCSNLYDDGQYWMICSQIYSRGEAVPYDADSIKHMVPGTSVKAVRRIIEQLIKKKKITLIPSNSGVEVSQLLVNRCVRELERSSSRMTTLQHNGNKGARPSKENNDLAKPDGFPVGLQDEKPKSALAREPSTINHQPSTINEQETGGGKVKDKGDKETLEIPAFLDRRPARKSDTSDVKKSIDENI
;
A
#
# COMPACT_ATOMS: atom_id res chain seq x y z
N MET A 1 -32.48 4.50 14.46
CA MET A 1 -32.00 5.66 13.68
C MET A 1 -31.68 5.18 12.28
N CYS A 2 -32.49 5.52 11.27
CA CYS A 2 -32.17 5.15 9.89
C CYS A 2 -31.01 6.04 9.41
N SER A 3 -29.83 5.45 9.24
CA SER A 3 -28.75 6.11 8.50
C SER A 3 -29.26 6.41 7.10
N ASN A 4 -29.06 7.63 6.63
CA ASN A 4 -29.35 7.96 5.24
C ASN A 4 -28.31 7.23 4.39
N LEU A 5 -28.72 6.46 3.39
CA LEU A 5 -27.80 5.65 2.56
C LEU A 5 -26.68 6.53 1.94
N TYR A 6 -27.02 7.78 1.62
CA TYR A 6 -26.11 8.80 1.12
C TYR A 6 -25.06 9.26 2.15
N ASP A 7 -25.37 9.25 3.45
CA ASP A 7 -24.38 9.63 4.47
C ASP A 7 -23.27 8.56 4.54
N ASP A 8 -23.68 7.30 4.48
CA ASP A 8 -22.77 6.16 4.61
C ASP A 8 -21.92 6.01 3.34
N GLY A 9 -22.47 6.22 2.14
CA GLY A 9 -21.69 6.19 0.90
C GLY A 9 -20.52 7.19 0.91
N GLN A 10 -20.79 8.43 1.29
CA GLN A 10 -19.81 9.51 1.31
C GLN A 10 -18.74 9.27 2.39
N TYR A 11 -19.16 8.74 3.54
CA TYR A 11 -18.24 8.29 4.58
C TYR A 11 -17.27 7.21 4.05
N TRP A 12 -17.77 6.19 3.36
CA TRP A 12 -16.94 5.13 2.78
C TRP A 12 -15.97 5.65 1.71
N MET A 13 -16.38 6.63 0.89
CA MET A 13 -15.49 7.26 -0.08
C MET A 13 -14.32 7.99 0.59
N ILE A 14 -14.60 8.75 1.66
CA ILE A 14 -13.55 9.42 2.44
C ILE A 14 -12.62 8.40 3.08
N CYS A 15 -13.15 7.31 3.64
CA CYS A 15 -12.33 6.23 4.20
C CYS A 15 -11.42 5.61 3.15
N SER A 16 -11.92 5.38 1.94
CA SER A 16 -11.16 4.80 0.83
C SER A 16 -10.00 5.70 0.40
N GLN A 17 -10.21 7.02 0.36
CA GLN A 17 -9.14 7.99 0.09
C GLN A 17 -8.07 7.99 1.19
N ILE A 18 -8.48 7.94 2.48
CA ILE A 18 -7.53 7.85 3.60
C ILE A 18 -6.69 6.58 3.50
N TYR A 19 -7.29 5.42 3.22
CA TYR A 19 -6.53 4.17 3.07
C TYR A 19 -5.59 4.18 1.87
N SER A 20 -5.99 4.83 0.78
CA SER A 20 -5.16 4.92 -0.44
C SER A 20 -3.93 5.81 -0.22
N ARG A 21 -4.07 6.89 0.55
CA ARG A 21 -2.98 7.84 0.83
C ARG A 21 -2.17 7.50 2.08
N GLY A 22 -2.78 6.81 3.04
CA GLY A 22 -2.20 6.56 4.36
C GLY A 22 -2.26 7.77 5.30
N GLU A 23 -2.95 8.84 4.92
CA GLU A 23 -2.99 10.11 5.68
C GLU A 23 -4.38 10.79 5.60
N ALA A 24 -4.52 11.90 6.33
CA ALA A 24 -5.71 12.73 6.28
C ALA A 24 -5.94 13.30 4.88
N VAL A 25 -7.21 13.44 4.48
CA VAL A 25 -7.58 13.87 3.13
C VAL A 25 -7.96 15.35 3.16
N PRO A 26 -7.50 16.21 2.24
CA PRO A 26 -7.91 17.62 2.23
C PRO A 26 -9.44 17.75 2.11
N TYR A 27 -10.02 18.72 2.82
CA TYR A 27 -11.43 19.05 2.69
C TYR A 27 -11.67 19.76 1.35
N ASP A 28 -11.99 18.95 0.34
CA ASP A 28 -12.35 19.42 -1.00
C ASP A 28 -13.67 18.77 -1.43
N ALA A 29 -14.74 19.55 -1.36
CA ALA A 29 -16.07 19.08 -1.73
C ALA A 29 -16.22 18.82 -3.24
N ASP A 30 -15.40 19.46 -4.08
CA ASP A 30 -15.41 19.26 -5.52
C ASP A 30 -14.75 17.93 -5.89
N SER A 31 -13.57 17.64 -5.31
CA SER A 31 -12.93 16.32 -5.42
C SER A 31 -13.85 15.18 -4.94
N ILE A 32 -14.54 15.37 -3.82
CA ILE A 32 -15.48 14.36 -3.29
C ILE A 32 -16.70 14.21 -4.20
N LYS A 33 -17.20 15.29 -4.80
CA LYS A 33 -18.31 15.22 -5.77
C LYS A 33 -17.93 14.37 -6.99
N HIS A 34 -16.71 14.48 -7.51
CA HIS A 34 -16.29 13.70 -8.68
C HIS A 34 -16.33 12.19 -8.44
N MET A 35 -16.25 11.76 -7.18
CA MET A 35 -16.38 10.36 -6.80
C MET A 35 -17.82 9.85 -6.73
N VAL A 36 -18.82 10.74 -6.62
CA VAL A 36 -20.24 10.35 -6.53
C VAL A 36 -21.06 11.14 -7.55
N PRO A 37 -21.17 10.65 -8.80
CA PRO A 37 -21.89 11.34 -9.85
C PRO A 37 -23.35 11.57 -9.46
N GLY A 38 -23.93 12.68 -9.92
CA GLY A 38 -25.30 13.07 -9.59
C GLY A 38 -25.48 13.78 -8.24
N THR A 39 -24.44 13.87 -7.40
CA THR A 39 -24.50 14.63 -6.15
C THR A 39 -24.05 16.08 -6.35
N SER A 40 -24.81 17.04 -5.84
CA SER A 40 -24.37 18.46 -5.88
C SER A 40 -23.29 18.72 -4.83
N VAL A 41 -22.38 19.66 -5.10
CA VAL A 41 -21.33 20.09 -4.13
C VAL A 41 -21.96 20.53 -2.80
N LYS A 42 -23.10 21.23 -2.87
CA LYS A 42 -23.85 21.65 -1.69
C LYS A 42 -24.35 20.48 -0.86
N ALA A 43 -24.84 19.41 -1.51
CA ALA A 43 -25.26 18.20 -0.82
C ALA A 43 -24.06 17.49 -0.17
N VAL A 44 -22.92 17.39 -0.87
CA VAL A 44 -21.68 16.83 -0.31
C VAL A 44 -21.25 17.59 0.95
N ARG A 45 -21.21 18.93 0.90
CA ARG A 45 -20.85 19.76 2.07
C ARG A 45 -21.78 19.51 3.25
N ARG A 46 -23.10 19.50 3.01
CA ARG A 46 -24.10 19.20 4.06
C ARG A 46 -23.89 17.81 4.68
N ILE A 47 -23.60 16.80 3.87
CA ILE A 47 -23.34 15.44 4.36
C ILE A 47 -22.07 15.43 5.22
N ILE A 48 -20.98 16.06 4.76
CA ILE A 48 -19.73 16.13 5.54
C ILE A 48 -19.94 16.86 6.86
N GLU A 49 -20.64 18.00 6.87
CA GLU A 49 -21.00 18.72 8.09
C GLU A 49 -21.82 17.84 9.05
N GLN A 50 -22.76 17.03 8.54
CA GLN A 50 -23.50 16.07 9.35
C GLN A 50 -22.59 14.97 9.92
N LEU A 51 -21.64 14.46 9.14
CA LEU A 51 -20.68 13.46 9.60
C LEU A 51 -19.75 14.02 10.68
N ILE A 52 -19.36 15.29 10.57
CA ILE A 52 -18.60 16.02 11.61
C ILE A 52 -19.46 16.20 12.86
N LYS A 53 -20.72 16.64 12.71
CA LYS A 53 -21.67 16.79 13.82
C LYS A 53 -21.90 15.46 14.55
N LYS A 54 -21.93 14.34 13.80
CA LYS A 54 -22.03 12.97 14.33
C LYS A 54 -20.71 12.44 14.90
N LYS A 55 -19.62 13.20 14.86
CA LYS A 55 -18.25 12.80 15.26
C LYS A 55 -17.73 11.55 14.55
N LYS A 56 -18.24 11.25 13.36
CA LYS A 56 -17.71 10.18 12.49
C LYS A 56 -16.43 10.63 11.79
N ILE A 57 -16.31 11.93 11.53
CA ILE A 57 -15.17 12.59 10.87
C ILE A 57 -14.72 13.75 11.76
N THR A 58 -13.41 13.94 11.85
CA THR A 58 -12.76 15.07 12.54
C THR A 58 -12.14 15.98 11.49
N LEU A 59 -12.28 17.28 11.68
CA LEU A 59 -11.57 18.29 10.88
C LEU A 59 -10.26 18.63 11.61
N ILE A 60 -9.12 18.48 10.95
CA ILE A 60 -7.81 18.86 11.49
C ILE A 60 -7.20 19.99 10.65
N PRO A 61 -6.42 20.92 11.23
CA PRO A 61 -5.69 21.90 10.45
C PRO A 61 -4.61 21.19 9.61
N SER A 62 -4.38 21.66 8.38
CA SER A 62 -3.26 21.15 7.59
C SER A 62 -1.94 21.69 8.12
N ASN A 63 -0.95 20.79 8.23
CA ASN A 63 0.42 21.15 8.61
C ASN A 63 1.22 21.72 7.42
N SER A 64 0.68 21.69 6.20
CA SER A 64 1.41 22.03 4.98
C SER A 64 1.53 23.54 4.69
N GLY A 65 1.25 24.39 5.68
CA GLY A 65 1.23 25.85 5.52
C GLY A 65 0.10 26.39 4.62
N VAL A 66 -0.75 25.50 4.10
CA VAL A 66 -1.93 25.84 3.31
C VAL A 66 -3.14 25.74 4.22
N GLU A 67 -3.96 26.79 4.31
CA GLU A 67 -5.12 26.89 5.22
C GLU A 67 -6.30 25.94 4.88
N VAL A 68 -6.06 24.87 4.15
CA VAL A 68 -7.11 23.90 3.82
C VAL A 68 -7.20 22.90 4.96
N SER A 69 -8.35 22.85 5.63
CA SER A 69 -8.58 21.84 6.67
C SER A 69 -8.60 20.43 6.07
N GLN A 70 -8.18 19.43 6.83
CA GLN A 70 -8.17 18.03 6.40
C GLN A 70 -9.24 17.23 7.15
N LEU A 71 -9.77 16.22 6.49
CA LEU A 71 -10.72 15.23 6.99
C LEU A 71 -9.98 14.01 7.50
N LEU A 72 -10.26 13.66 8.75
CA LEU A 72 -9.69 12.51 9.44
C LEU A 72 -10.81 11.60 9.95
N VAL A 73 -10.63 10.30 9.78
CA VAL A 73 -11.52 9.28 10.35
C VAL A 73 -10.75 8.46 11.37
N ASN A 74 -11.08 8.61 12.66
CA ASN A 74 -10.37 7.96 13.78
C ASN A 74 -10.29 6.43 13.63
N ARG A 75 -11.29 5.81 13.00
CA ARG A 75 -11.25 4.37 12.70
C ARG A 75 -10.12 4.03 11.73
N CYS A 76 -10.00 4.77 10.64
CA CYS A 76 -8.97 4.56 9.62
C CYS A 76 -7.57 4.77 10.19
N VAL A 77 -7.37 5.79 11.02
CA VAL A 77 -6.09 6.06 11.70
C VAL A 77 -5.64 4.85 12.53
N ARG A 78 -6.53 4.32 13.39
CA ARG A 78 -6.21 3.16 14.22
C ARG A 78 -5.86 1.91 13.41
N GLU A 79 -6.53 1.69 12.28
CA GLU A 79 -6.21 0.55 11.40
C GLU A 79 -4.87 0.75 10.68
N LEU A 80 -4.57 1.97 10.22
CA LEU A 80 -3.28 2.30 9.62
C LEU A 80 -2.13 2.17 10.63
N GLU A 81 -2.29 2.67 11.85
CA GLU A 81 -1.31 2.50 12.94
C GLU A 81 -1.09 1.03 13.29
N ARG A 82 -2.16 0.24 13.36
CA ARG A 82 -2.09 -1.20 13.59
C ARG A 82 -1.34 -1.91 12.46
N SER A 83 -1.63 -1.56 11.21
CA SER A 83 -0.93 -2.11 10.05
C SER A 83 0.55 -1.76 10.07
N SER A 84 0.88 -0.49 10.31
CA SER A 84 2.26 0.00 10.42
C SER A 84 3.02 -0.74 11.52
N SER A 85 2.40 -0.89 12.71
CA SER A 85 2.99 -1.61 13.85
C SER A 85 3.27 -3.10 13.55
N ARG A 86 2.41 -3.74 12.74
CA ARG A 86 2.66 -5.11 12.27
C ARG A 86 3.85 -5.15 11.31
N MET A 87 3.93 -4.21 10.39
CA MET A 87 5.04 -4.13 9.43
C MET A 87 6.38 -3.90 10.15
N THR A 88 6.44 -3.02 11.14
CA THR A 88 7.67 -2.79 11.91
C THR A 88 8.08 -4.02 12.72
N THR A 89 7.11 -4.71 13.33
CA THR A 89 7.36 -5.97 14.05
C THR A 89 7.88 -7.07 13.12
N LEU A 90 7.28 -7.21 11.93
CA LEU A 90 7.72 -8.18 10.93
C LEU A 90 9.12 -7.85 10.39
N GLN A 91 9.41 -6.58 10.14
CA GLN A 91 10.75 -6.13 9.74
C GLN A 91 11.79 -6.42 10.82
N HIS A 92 11.48 -6.10 12.08
CA HIS A 92 12.36 -6.38 13.22
C HIS A 92 12.63 -7.87 13.40
N ASN A 93 11.58 -8.70 13.33
CA ASN A 93 11.71 -10.16 13.43
C ASN A 93 12.45 -10.74 12.22
N GLY A 94 12.22 -10.21 11.01
CA GLY A 94 12.94 -10.58 9.80
C GLY A 94 14.44 -10.30 9.91
N ASN A 95 14.81 -9.14 10.46
CA ASN A 95 16.20 -8.76 10.70
C ASN A 95 16.90 -9.67 11.72
N LYS A 96 16.16 -10.25 12.67
CA LYS A 96 16.67 -11.25 13.63
C LYS A 96 16.79 -12.66 13.05
N GLY A 97 16.40 -12.84 11.79
CA GLY A 97 16.24 -14.14 11.15
C GLY A 97 14.81 -14.63 11.31
N ALA A 98 14.07 -14.71 10.20
CA ALA A 98 12.69 -15.21 10.15
C ALA A 98 12.55 -16.70 10.54
N ARG A 99 13.66 -17.40 10.78
CA ARG A 99 13.68 -18.80 11.17
C ARG A 99 13.55 -18.89 12.69
N PRO A 100 12.55 -19.63 13.22
CA PRO A 100 12.50 -19.95 14.64
C PRO A 100 13.86 -20.50 15.10
N SER A 101 14.37 -20.01 16.23
CA SER A 101 15.63 -20.52 16.78
C SER A 101 15.50 -22.02 17.06
N LYS A 102 16.60 -22.77 16.89
CA LYS A 102 16.66 -24.22 17.17
C LYS A 102 16.42 -24.56 18.65
N GLU A 103 16.40 -23.58 19.53
CA GLU A 103 16.24 -23.76 20.98
C GLU A 103 14.84 -24.24 21.39
N ASN A 104 13.85 -24.15 20.50
CA ASN A 104 12.48 -24.63 20.75
C ASN A 104 12.18 -26.05 20.22
N ASN A 105 13.20 -26.83 19.84
CA ASN A 105 12.98 -28.19 19.33
C ASN A 105 12.46 -29.18 20.40
N ASP A 106 12.64 -28.87 21.68
CA ASP A 106 12.21 -29.74 22.80
C ASP A 106 10.81 -29.40 23.31
N LEU A 107 10.19 -28.32 22.82
CA LEU A 107 8.80 -28.03 23.14
C LEU A 107 7.91 -29.00 22.35
N ALA A 108 7.26 -29.92 23.07
CA ALA A 108 6.23 -30.78 22.52
C ALA A 108 5.20 -29.92 21.76
N LYS A 109 4.85 -30.35 20.54
CA LYS A 109 3.76 -29.73 19.79
C LYS A 109 2.50 -29.78 20.66
N PRO A 110 1.68 -28.72 20.69
CA PRO A 110 0.43 -28.74 21.45
C PRO A 110 -0.44 -29.92 20.99
N ASP A 111 -1.14 -30.55 21.95
CA ASP A 111 -1.97 -31.76 21.83
C ASP A 111 -3.23 -31.62 20.93
N GLY A 112 -3.15 -30.81 19.88
CA GLY A 112 -4.21 -30.60 18.88
C GLY A 112 -3.84 -31.04 17.46
N PHE A 113 -2.60 -31.47 17.22
CA PHE A 113 -2.27 -32.21 16.00
C PHE A 113 -2.41 -33.70 16.31
N PRO A 114 -3.27 -34.47 15.62
CA PRO A 114 -3.34 -35.91 15.83
C PRO A 114 -1.98 -36.53 15.50
N VAL A 115 -1.21 -36.82 16.55
CA VAL A 115 -0.04 -37.69 16.53
C VAL A 115 -0.58 -39.11 16.39
N GLY A 116 -0.93 -39.48 15.17
CA GLY A 116 -1.61 -40.74 14.89
C GLY A 116 -1.43 -41.24 13.46
N LEU A 117 -0.35 -40.84 12.79
CA LEU A 117 -0.01 -41.37 11.47
C LEU A 117 1.52 -41.43 11.28
N GLN A 118 2.23 -42.09 12.19
CA GLN A 118 3.67 -42.31 12.02
C GLN A 118 4.15 -43.77 12.02
N ASP A 119 3.30 -44.78 12.21
CA ASP A 119 3.78 -46.19 12.19
C ASP A 119 3.04 -47.16 11.25
N GLU A 120 2.14 -46.67 10.39
CA GLU A 120 1.59 -47.50 9.30
C GLU A 120 2.26 -47.12 7.99
N LYS A 121 3.20 -47.98 7.56
CA LYS A 121 3.74 -48.02 6.20
C LYS A 121 2.59 -47.84 5.19
N PRO A 122 2.54 -46.74 4.41
CA PRO A 122 1.42 -46.50 3.50
C PRO A 122 1.43 -47.57 2.40
N LYS A 123 0.58 -48.58 2.53
CA LYS A 123 0.17 -49.42 1.40
C LYS A 123 -0.73 -48.55 0.51
N SER A 124 -0.27 -48.35 -0.73
CA SER A 124 -0.87 -47.56 -1.80
C SER A 124 -0.74 -46.04 -1.67
N ALA A 125 0.38 -45.55 -2.19
CA ALA A 125 0.47 -44.21 -2.75
C ALA A 125 -0.57 -44.06 -3.87
N LEU A 126 -1.73 -43.49 -3.57
CA LEU A 126 -2.43 -42.67 -4.55
C LEU A 126 -1.59 -41.42 -4.70
N ALA A 127 -0.70 -41.44 -5.70
CA ALA A 127 0.07 -40.29 -6.15
C ALA A 127 -0.91 -39.17 -6.57
N ARG A 128 -1.33 -38.34 -5.61
CA ARG A 128 -1.81 -36.99 -5.93
C ARG A 128 -0.58 -36.20 -6.28
N GLU A 129 -0.29 -36.13 -7.58
CA GLU A 129 0.69 -35.17 -8.08
C GLU A 129 0.31 -33.77 -7.54
N PRO A 130 1.29 -32.96 -7.11
CA PRO A 130 1.03 -31.57 -6.79
C PRO A 130 0.59 -30.87 -8.08
N SER A 131 -0.70 -30.55 -8.18
CA SER A 131 -1.26 -29.74 -9.26
C SER A 131 -0.90 -28.27 -9.06
N THR A 132 0.38 -27.94 -9.01
CA THR A 132 0.87 -26.57 -9.16
C THR A 132 1.13 -26.34 -10.64
N ILE A 133 0.16 -25.81 -11.36
CA ILE A 133 0.40 -25.27 -12.70
C ILE A 133 1.25 -24.02 -12.49
N ASN A 134 2.54 -24.16 -12.75
CA ASN A 134 3.50 -23.08 -12.66
C ASN A 134 3.27 -22.16 -13.87
N HIS A 135 2.42 -21.13 -13.70
CA HIS A 135 2.23 -20.10 -14.71
C HIS A 135 3.45 -19.18 -14.72
N GLN A 136 4.56 -19.64 -15.31
CA GLN A 136 5.59 -18.71 -15.74
C GLN A 136 5.01 -17.82 -16.85
N PRO A 137 5.08 -16.49 -16.73
CA PRO A 137 4.74 -15.62 -17.84
C PRO A 137 5.70 -15.92 -19.00
N SER A 138 5.15 -16.27 -20.16
CA SER A 138 5.97 -16.46 -21.37
C SER A 138 6.48 -15.09 -21.82
N THR A 139 7.81 -14.93 -21.86
CA THR A 139 8.45 -13.82 -22.57
C THR A 139 8.19 -14.01 -24.07
N ILE A 140 7.23 -13.26 -24.61
CA ILE A 140 7.06 -13.11 -26.06
C ILE A 140 8.23 -12.25 -26.53
N ASN A 141 9.25 -12.88 -27.10
CA ASN A 141 10.21 -12.19 -27.95
C ASN A 141 9.56 -12.03 -29.32
N GLU A 142 9.04 -10.83 -29.61
CA GLU A 142 8.70 -10.45 -30.97
C GLU A 142 10.01 -10.36 -31.77
N GLN A 143 10.38 -11.46 -32.44
CA GLN A 143 11.35 -11.39 -33.54
C GLN A 143 10.61 -10.92 -34.77
N GLU A 144 10.79 -9.64 -35.07
CA GLU A 144 10.50 -9.06 -36.38
C GLU A 144 11.35 -9.76 -37.45
N THR A 145 10.74 -10.63 -38.24
CA THR A 145 11.28 -10.99 -39.56
C THR A 145 10.41 -10.35 -40.62
N GLY A 146 10.91 -9.23 -41.14
CA GLY A 146 10.29 -8.47 -42.20
C GLY A 146 10.25 -9.17 -43.55
N GLY A 147 9.44 -8.62 -44.45
CA GLY A 147 9.49 -8.94 -45.87
C GLY A 147 8.22 -8.62 -46.64
N GLY A 148 7.96 -7.35 -46.94
CA GLY A 148 6.88 -6.95 -47.85
C GLY A 148 6.99 -5.50 -48.32
N LYS A 149 7.71 -5.27 -49.42
CA LYS A 149 7.91 -3.97 -50.08
C LYS A 149 6.59 -3.35 -50.53
N VAL A 150 6.34 -2.09 -50.16
CA VAL A 150 5.59 -1.13 -51.00
C VAL A 150 6.31 0.22 -50.96
N LYS A 151 6.67 0.71 -52.15
CA LYS A 151 7.13 2.09 -52.40
C LYS A 151 5.90 3.00 -52.41
N ASP A 152 5.89 4.11 -51.68
CA ASP A 152 5.68 5.44 -52.27
C ASP A 152 6.00 6.57 -51.26
N LYS A 153 6.24 7.74 -51.83
CA LYS A 153 6.69 9.05 -51.33
C LYS A 153 6.16 9.54 -49.98
N GLY A 154 6.98 10.40 -49.35
CA GLY A 154 6.46 11.61 -48.70
C GLY A 154 7.00 11.89 -47.29
N ASP A 155 7.95 12.81 -47.25
CA ASP A 155 8.18 13.82 -46.21
C ASP A 155 8.72 13.45 -44.81
N LYS A 156 9.63 14.33 -44.39
CA LYS A 156 10.48 14.27 -43.22
C LYS A 156 9.71 14.76 -41.99
N GLU A 157 9.75 13.99 -40.91
CA GLU A 157 9.75 14.57 -39.57
C GLU A 157 10.59 13.69 -38.63
N THR A 158 11.71 14.24 -38.20
CA THR A 158 12.66 13.61 -37.28
C THR A 158 12.09 13.70 -35.87
N LEU A 159 11.58 12.60 -35.32
CA LEU A 159 11.28 12.50 -33.90
C LEU A 159 12.51 11.95 -33.17
N GLU A 160 13.24 12.85 -32.52
CA GLU A 160 14.23 12.50 -31.51
C GLU A 160 13.53 11.81 -30.33
N ILE A 161 13.92 10.58 -30.03
CA ILE A 161 13.59 9.92 -28.76
C ILE A 161 14.72 10.27 -27.78
N PRO A 162 14.49 11.10 -26.74
CA PRO A 162 15.53 11.31 -25.74
C PRO A 162 15.68 10.06 -24.88
N ALA A 163 16.90 9.55 -24.84
CA ALA A 163 17.35 8.51 -23.93
C ALA A 163 17.11 8.94 -22.47
N PHE A 164 16.04 8.45 -21.85
CA PHE A 164 15.81 8.62 -20.42
C PHE A 164 16.73 7.67 -19.65
N LEU A 165 17.98 8.10 -19.49
CA LEU A 165 18.97 7.44 -18.65
C LEU A 165 18.46 7.36 -17.21
N ASP A 166 18.46 6.13 -16.73
CA ASP A 166 18.46 5.64 -15.36
C ASP A 166 19.14 6.62 -14.38
N ARG A 167 18.34 7.40 -13.63
CA ARG A 167 18.80 8.21 -12.48
C ARG A 167 18.39 7.52 -11.18
N ARG A 168 19.17 6.54 -10.75
CA ARG A 168 19.30 6.25 -9.31
C ARG A 168 20.27 7.26 -8.70
N PRO A 169 19.88 8.08 -7.71
CA PRO A 169 20.86 8.88 -6.99
C PRO A 169 21.73 7.99 -6.09
N ALA A 170 23.04 8.08 -6.33
CA ALA A 170 24.07 7.47 -5.49
C ALA A 170 24.05 8.11 -4.09
N ARG A 171 23.89 7.28 -3.06
CA ARG A 171 24.00 7.65 -1.65
C ARG A 171 25.49 7.83 -1.31
N LYS A 172 25.97 9.07 -1.26
CA LYS A 172 27.29 9.38 -0.68
C LYS A 172 27.18 9.37 0.84
N SER A 173 27.96 8.51 1.47
CA SER A 173 28.23 8.51 2.90
C SER A 173 29.40 9.44 3.17
N ASP A 174 29.13 10.66 3.61
CA ASP A 174 30.16 11.52 4.20
C ASP A 174 30.06 11.38 5.73
N THR A 175 30.96 10.56 6.26
CA THR A 175 31.39 10.60 7.65
C THR A 175 32.45 11.69 7.78
N SER A 176 32.13 12.79 8.44
CA SER A 176 33.12 13.74 8.95
C SER A 176 32.68 14.28 10.31
N ASP A 177 33.44 13.87 11.33
CA ASP A 177 33.90 14.68 12.45
C ASP A 177 32.89 15.52 13.25
N VAL A 178 32.36 14.93 14.32
CA VAL A 178 31.96 15.68 15.52
C VAL A 178 32.94 15.31 16.65
N LYS A 179 33.99 16.12 16.79
CA LYS A 179 34.82 16.19 18.00
C LYS A 179 34.90 17.65 18.44
N LYS A 180 34.65 17.86 19.75
CA LYS A 180 34.87 19.05 20.59
C LYS A 180 33.91 20.22 20.33
N SER A 181 33.37 20.93 21.33
CA SER A 181 33.85 21.16 22.69
C SER A 181 32.69 21.14 23.70
N ILE A 182 32.95 20.43 24.82
CA ILE A 182 32.47 20.82 26.14
C ILE A 182 33.34 22.02 26.52
N ASP A 183 32.75 23.17 26.84
CA ASP A 183 33.29 24.14 27.80
C ASP A 183 32.17 25.13 28.21
N GLU A 184 31.93 25.14 29.51
CA GLU A 184 31.63 26.29 30.37
C GLU A 184 30.64 27.38 29.89
N ASN A 185 29.49 27.49 30.56
CA ASN A 185 29.30 28.61 31.47
C ASN A 185 28.06 28.48 32.38
N ILE A 186 28.25 29.12 33.54
CA ILE A 186 27.37 29.42 34.66
C ILE A 186 26.00 29.95 34.24
#